data_AF-A0A0K8QXS8-F1
#
_entry.id   AF-A0A0K8QXS8-F1
#
_cell.length_a   1.000
_cell.length_b   1.000
_cell.length_c   1.000
_cell.angle_alpha   90.00
_cell.angle_beta   90.00
_cell.angle_gamma   90.00
#
_symmetry.space_group_name_H-M   'P 1'
#
loop_
_entity.id
_entity.type
_entity.pdbx_description
1 polymer ?
#
loop_
_entity_poly.entity_id
_entity_poly.type
_entity_poly.pdbx_seq_one_letter_code
_entity_poly.pdbx_strand_id
1 'polypeptide(L)'
;MKKTFTINISGTLFHIEEDAYEKLQGYFLKLKNHFGNEAEGKEIITDIEGRVAELFIEKTKGDNKIITLEMIEEVISVMGTPEDFMEQDADESYVGTPTKRKKRLYRSPDSRVLAGVCGGLGAYFKMDPVIVRIIFVLLFFANGVGLLAYLILWIAVPKARTTSQLLEMKGEEVTVSNIQRTIRDQVQENPVTMTGQEDQVTGEGTSQNFSAPQDYQSRKKESDASAEAGRAILRVIAVIFGAFFVITGALGLIGLISTVIIGQSVMGSWPLVWSPDIHVSGFFGHFISPEALTLGMISIALLTGLPLLAILFIGTKLIFRYKSNNSAIALGMVGVWLVALMILIFVSAGQVGNYKSQTTLTNTETIVCEPCPTLFINLGEDKYSDYYEVDWDIDKFKVVNVDGENLILGQPRFDIEPSGTDEIVMVFRKRARGKNHDDAVLNINDMVYHYQVTDSLISLDPWFLTGKESKWRDQRLDIILKLPVGKTVYLDQELEDIIYDIDNVSNTLDEDMIGKFWTMKPEGLMMLQDSVSATSVTP
;
A
#
# COMPACT_ATOMS: atom_id res chain seq x y z
N MET A 1 -44.12 -64.29 9.24
CA MET A 1 -42.94 -63.44 8.99
C MET A 1 -42.63 -63.52 7.50
N LYS A 2 -42.61 -62.39 6.79
CA LYS A 2 -42.20 -62.35 5.39
C LYS A 2 -40.68 -62.57 5.31
N LYS A 3 -40.19 -63.24 4.27
CA LYS A 3 -38.75 -63.38 4.05
C LYS A 3 -38.17 -62.02 3.67
N THR A 4 -36.98 -61.72 4.16
CA THR A 4 -36.26 -60.48 3.84
C THR A 4 -34.94 -60.78 3.14
N PHE A 5 -34.62 -60.04 2.09
CA PHE A 5 -33.35 -60.07 1.37
C PHE A 5 -32.51 -58.85 1.70
N THR A 6 -31.19 -58.98 1.59
CA THR A 6 -30.28 -57.84 1.64
C THR A 6 -29.87 -57.49 0.21
N ILE A 7 -30.10 -56.25 -0.20
CA ILE A 7 -29.77 -55.76 -1.53
C ILE A 7 -28.86 -54.54 -1.45
N ASN A 8 -28.04 -54.34 -2.48
CA ASN A 8 -27.23 -53.15 -2.64
C ASN A 8 -27.84 -52.28 -3.76
N ILE A 9 -28.17 -51.04 -3.43
CA ILE A 9 -28.64 -50.03 -4.40
C ILE A 9 -27.69 -48.85 -4.32
N SER A 10 -27.01 -48.54 -5.43
CA SER A 10 -26.06 -47.41 -5.52
C SER A 10 -25.02 -47.36 -4.38
N GLY A 11 -24.55 -48.52 -3.91
CA GLY A 11 -23.54 -48.64 -2.85
C GLY A 11 -24.08 -48.70 -1.42
N THR A 12 -25.40 -48.63 -1.22
CA THR A 12 -26.05 -48.70 0.10
C THR A 12 -26.78 -50.03 0.30
N LEU A 13 -26.59 -50.67 1.46
CA LEU A 13 -27.23 -51.94 1.82
C LEU A 13 -28.60 -51.72 2.47
N PHE A 14 -29.63 -52.39 1.95
CA PHE A 14 -31.00 -52.35 2.47
C PHE A 14 -31.54 -53.75 2.73
N HIS A 15 -32.41 -53.88 3.73
CA HIS A 15 -33.21 -55.09 3.96
C HIS A 15 -34.60 -54.89 3.38
N ILE A 16 -35.06 -55.80 2.53
CA ILE A 16 -36.29 -55.67 1.74
C ILE A 16 -37.12 -56.95 1.84
N GLU A 17 -38.45 -56.85 1.93
CA GLU A 17 -39.35 -58.01 1.91
C GLU A 17 -39.32 -58.72 0.53
N GLU A 18 -39.63 -60.03 0.48
CA GLU A 18 -39.62 -60.84 -0.75
C GLU A 18 -40.52 -60.29 -1.87
N ASP A 19 -41.75 -59.91 -1.55
CA ASP A 19 -42.71 -59.29 -2.46
C ASP A 19 -42.28 -57.88 -2.92
N ALA A 20 -41.70 -57.13 -1.99
CA ALA A 20 -41.14 -55.81 -2.24
C ALA A 20 -39.91 -55.89 -3.20
N TYR A 21 -39.05 -56.88 -3.00
CA TYR A 21 -37.88 -57.14 -3.84
C TYR A 21 -38.25 -57.46 -5.28
N GLU A 22 -39.21 -58.36 -5.49
CA GLU A 22 -39.70 -58.73 -6.83
C GLU A 22 -40.22 -57.50 -7.58
N LYS A 23 -40.98 -56.62 -6.91
CA LYS A 23 -41.51 -55.39 -7.50
C LYS A 23 -40.41 -54.42 -7.91
N LEU A 24 -39.42 -54.20 -7.04
CA LEU A 24 -38.31 -53.28 -7.31
C LEU A 24 -37.39 -53.78 -8.43
N GLN A 25 -37.10 -55.09 -8.46
CA GLN A 25 -36.34 -55.70 -9.54
C GLN A 25 -37.09 -55.62 -10.87
N GLY A 26 -38.41 -55.84 -10.86
CA GLY A 26 -39.26 -55.63 -12.03
C GLY A 26 -39.20 -54.19 -12.55
N TYR A 27 -39.18 -53.20 -11.65
CA TYR A 27 -39.04 -51.79 -12.00
C TYR A 27 -37.68 -51.46 -12.62
N PHE A 28 -36.55 -51.89 -12.01
CA PHE A 28 -35.23 -51.67 -12.60
C PHE A 28 -35.02 -52.43 -13.91
N LEU A 29 -35.63 -53.61 -14.08
CA LEU A 29 -35.59 -54.36 -15.33
C LEU A 29 -36.30 -53.59 -16.46
N LYS A 30 -37.46 -52.98 -16.19
CA LYS A 30 -38.17 -52.12 -17.15
C LYS A 30 -37.33 -50.91 -17.55
N LEU A 31 -36.73 -50.23 -16.57
CA LEU A 31 -35.82 -49.11 -16.81
C LEU A 31 -34.62 -49.52 -17.67
N LYS A 32 -34.01 -50.66 -17.35
CA LYS A 32 -32.87 -51.21 -18.12
C LYS A 32 -33.26 -51.60 -19.54
N ASN A 33 -34.45 -52.13 -19.75
CA ASN A 33 -34.93 -52.45 -21.10
C ASN A 33 -35.22 -51.19 -21.92
N HIS A 34 -35.65 -50.09 -21.28
CA HIS A 34 -35.93 -48.82 -21.94
C HIS A 34 -34.66 -48.03 -22.25
N PHE A 35 -33.72 -47.91 -21.31
CA PHE A 35 -32.54 -47.06 -21.42
C PHE A 35 -31.25 -47.83 -21.78
N GLY A 36 -31.16 -49.13 -21.53
CA GLY A 36 -29.88 -49.86 -21.38
C GLY A 36 -29.03 -50.11 -22.63
N ASN A 37 -29.45 -49.65 -23.82
CA ASN A 37 -28.71 -49.89 -25.07
C ASN A 37 -27.63 -48.83 -25.35
N GLU A 38 -27.62 -47.70 -24.64
CA GLU A 38 -26.72 -46.57 -24.89
C GLU A 38 -25.88 -46.19 -23.66
N ALA A 39 -24.75 -45.52 -23.87
CA ALA A 39 -23.90 -45.02 -22.79
C ALA A 39 -24.66 -44.02 -21.91
N GLU A 40 -25.50 -43.18 -22.52
CA GLU A 40 -26.44 -42.26 -21.87
C GLU A 40 -27.38 -42.97 -20.90
N GLY A 41 -27.92 -44.11 -21.31
CA GLY A 41 -28.87 -44.88 -20.51
C GLY A 41 -28.27 -45.51 -19.26
N LYS A 42 -26.97 -45.81 -19.25
CA LYS A 42 -26.29 -46.30 -18.03
C LYS A 42 -26.20 -45.23 -16.95
N GLU A 43 -25.98 -43.97 -17.34
CA GLU A 43 -25.95 -42.83 -16.42
C GLU A 43 -27.35 -42.54 -15.86
N ILE A 44 -28.37 -42.53 -16.74
CA ILE A 44 -29.78 -42.38 -16.35
C ILE A 44 -30.16 -43.43 -15.28
N ILE A 45 -29.84 -44.70 -15.49
CA ILE A 45 -30.15 -45.77 -14.54
C ILE A 45 -29.39 -45.57 -13.22
N THR A 46 -28.10 -45.21 -13.27
CA THR A 46 -27.28 -45.01 -12.08
C THR A 46 -27.82 -43.87 -11.21
N ASP A 47 -28.24 -42.76 -11.82
CA ASP A 47 -28.81 -41.62 -11.10
C ASP A 47 -30.21 -41.92 -10.53
N ILE A 48 -31.02 -42.69 -11.26
CA ILE A 48 -32.32 -43.19 -10.78
C ILE A 48 -32.13 -44.12 -9.58
N GLU A 49 -31.19 -45.06 -9.65
CA GLU A 49 -30.85 -45.96 -8.53
C GLU A 49 -30.37 -45.17 -7.31
N GLY A 50 -29.51 -44.17 -7.51
CA GLY A 50 -29.06 -43.27 -6.46
C GLY A 50 -30.22 -42.54 -5.79
N ARG A 51 -31.15 -41.98 -6.56
CA ARG A 51 -32.32 -41.28 -6.02
C ARG A 51 -33.28 -42.21 -5.28
N VAL A 52 -33.48 -43.42 -5.80
CA VAL A 52 -34.30 -44.46 -5.15
C VAL A 52 -33.69 -44.84 -3.78
N ALA A 53 -32.36 -45.01 -3.71
CA ALA A 53 -31.68 -45.25 -2.45
C ALA A 53 -31.86 -44.09 -1.44
N GLU A 54 -31.77 -42.84 -1.89
CA GLU A 54 -32.02 -41.67 -1.03
C GLU A 54 -33.44 -41.63 -0.46
N LEU A 55 -34.45 -41.92 -1.29
CA LEU A 55 -35.86 -41.96 -0.87
C LEU A 55 -36.11 -43.07 0.16
N PHE A 56 -35.49 -44.25 -0.01
CA PHE A 56 -35.59 -45.31 0.98
C PHE A 56 -34.92 -44.92 2.29
N ILE A 57 -33.75 -44.26 2.27
CA ILE A 57 -33.10 -43.73 3.48
C ILE A 57 -34.03 -42.72 4.18
N GLU A 58 -34.68 -41.83 3.45
CA GLU A 58 -35.61 -40.84 4.03
C GLU A 58 -36.81 -41.50 4.72
N LYS A 59 -37.42 -42.50 4.08
CA LYS A 59 -38.59 -43.21 4.60
C LYS A 59 -38.26 -44.22 5.71
N THR A 60 -37.01 -44.65 5.82
CA THR A 60 -36.53 -45.58 6.88
C THR A 60 -35.95 -44.87 8.10
N LYS A 61 -36.11 -43.54 8.25
CA LYS A 61 -35.63 -42.74 9.41
C LYS A 61 -36.33 -43.02 10.77
N GLY A 62 -36.92 -44.21 10.97
CA GLY A 62 -37.57 -44.66 12.20
C GLY A 62 -37.16 -46.09 12.61
N ASP A 63 -37.89 -46.72 13.55
CA ASP A 63 -37.58 -48.05 14.10
C ASP A 63 -37.67 -49.22 13.10
N ASN A 64 -38.21 -49.00 11.90
CA ASN A 64 -38.31 -50.02 10.85
C ASN A 64 -37.21 -49.87 9.79
N LYS A 65 -36.19 -50.74 9.89
CA LYS A 65 -35.08 -50.86 8.92
C LYS A 65 -35.41 -51.74 7.69
N ILE A 66 -36.67 -52.16 7.52
CA ILE A 66 -37.10 -53.09 6.47
C ILE A 66 -37.98 -52.34 5.47
N ILE A 67 -37.63 -52.42 4.19
CA ILE A 67 -38.40 -51.86 3.07
C ILE A 67 -39.57 -52.78 2.76
N THR A 68 -40.80 -52.26 2.91
CA THR A 68 -42.05 -52.95 2.59
C THR A 68 -42.54 -52.63 1.17
N LEU A 69 -43.50 -53.42 0.68
CA LEU A 69 -44.10 -53.20 -0.64
C LEU A 69 -44.75 -51.80 -0.79
N GLU A 70 -45.41 -51.31 0.24
CA GLU A 70 -46.03 -49.97 0.28
C GLU A 70 -44.99 -48.85 0.06
N MET A 71 -43.82 -48.96 0.69
CA MET A 71 -42.73 -47.99 0.52
C MET A 71 -42.20 -47.96 -0.93
N ILE A 72 -42.24 -49.10 -1.63
CA ILE A 72 -41.78 -49.20 -3.02
C ILE A 72 -42.81 -48.61 -3.97
N GLU A 73 -44.10 -48.87 -3.74
CA GLU A 73 -45.18 -48.28 -4.53
C GLU A 73 -45.17 -46.74 -4.40
N GLU A 74 -44.94 -46.22 -3.20
CA GLU A 74 -44.77 -44.79 -2.99
C GLU A 74 -43.53 -44.23 -3.71
N VAL A 75 -42.39 -44.92 -3.65
CA VAL A 75 -41.17 -44.47 -4.34
C VAL A 75 -41.35 -44.50 -5.87
N ILE A 76 -41.97 -45.55 -6.41
CA ILE A 76 -42.28 -45.66 -7.85
C ILE A 76 -43.28 -44.56 -8.25
N SER A 77 -44.26 -44.23 -7.41
CA SER A 77 -45.21 -43.13 -7.70
C SER A 77 -44.52 -41.76 -7.79
N VAL A 78 -43.43 -41.55 -7.04
CA VAL A 78 -42.65 -40.30 -7.08
C VAL A 78 -41.67 -40.28 -8.26
N MET A 79 -41.07 -41.43 -8.60
CA MET A 79 -40.10 -41.53 -9.70
C MET A 79 -40.79 -41.57 -11.08
N GLY A 80 -41.99 -42.13 -11.17
CA GLY A 80 -42.73 -42.42 -12.41
C GLY A 80 -42.28 -43.75 -13.06
N THR A 81 -43.03 -44.26 -14.05
CA THR A 81 -42.64 -45.47 -14.80
C THR A 81 -42.32 -45.16 -16.26
N PRO A 82 -41.36 -45.87 -16.92
CA PRO A 82 -40.97 -45.62 -18.30
C PRO A 82 -42.12 -45.59 -19.30
N GLU A 83 -43.17 -46.37 -19.04
CA GLU A 83 -44.35 -46.48 -19.90
C GLU A 83 -45.27 -45.25 -19.82
N ASP A 84 -45.29 -44.54 -18.68
CA ASP A 84 -46.10 -43.31 -18.49
C ASP A 84 -45.66 -42.17 -19.44
N PHE A 85 -44.47 -42.29 -20.04
CA PHE A 85 -43.86 -41.25 -20.85
C PHE A 85 -43.96 -41.51 -22.36
N MET A 86 -44.37 -42.72 -22.80
CA MET A 86 -44.55 -43.03 -24.23
C MET A 86 -45.87 -42.47 -24.81
N GLU A 87 -46.84 -42.11 -23.96
CA GLU A 87 -48.14 -41.57 -24.37
C GLU A 87 -48.26 -40.03 -24.26
N GLN A 88 -47.17 -39.33 -23.89
CA GLN A 88 -47.15 -37.87 -23.72
C GLN A 88 -46.07 -37.19 -24.56
N ASP A 89 -45.96 -37.58 -25.84
CA ASP A 89 -45.29 -36.80 -26.87
C ASP A 89 -46.29 -35.87 -27.59
N ALA A 90 -46.98 -34.99 -26.85
CA ALA A 90 -47.64 -33.81 -27.40
C ALA A 90 -48.11 -32.89 -26.28
N ASP A 91 -47.47 -31.72 -26.17
CA ASP A 91 -47.96 -30.56 -25.43
C ASP A 91 -48.37 -30.77 -23.98
N GLU A 92 -47.39 -30.91 -23.08
CA GLU A 92 -47.40 -30.16 -21.81
C GLU A 92 -46.00 -30.25 -21.19
N SER A 93 -45.30 -29.12 -21.14
CA SER A 93 -44.24 -28.96 -20.16
C SER A 93 -44.93 -29.08 -18.81
N TYR A 94 -44.85 -30.24 -18.16
CA TYR A 94 -45.29 -30.39 -16.78
C TYR A 94 -44.49 -29.38 -15.93
N VAL A 95 -45.08 -28.20 -15.75
CA VAL A 95 -44.81 -27.33 -14.62
C VAL A 95 -45.45 -28.05 -13.45
N GLY A 96 -44.75 -29.06 -12.94
CA GLY A 96 -45.04 -29.60 -11.62
C GLY A 96 -45.14 -28.41 -10.68
N THR A 97 -46.29 -28.27 -10.03
CA THR A 97 -46.49 -27.23 -9.01
C THR A 97 -45.27 -27.30 -8.10
N PRO A 98 -44.47 -26.23 -7.94
CA PRO A 98 -43.20 -26.32 -7.25
C PRO A 98 -43.48 -26.68 -5.80
N THR A 99 -43.40 -27.98 -5.48
CA THR A 99 -43.31 -28.39 -4.10
C THR A 99 -42.00 -27.76 -3.61
N LYS A 100 -42.07 -26.84 -2.64
CA LYS A 100 -40.90 -26.12 -2.11
C LYS A 100 -39.97 -27.12 -1.41
N ARG A 101 -39.22 -27.91 -2.17
CA ARG A 101 -38.08 -28.67 -1.66
C ARG A 101 -36.91 -27.72 -1.46
N LYS A 102 -36.09 -28.02 -0.46
CA LYS A 102 -34.92 -27.21 -0.11
C LYS A 102 -33.89 -27.31 -1.24
N LYS A 103 -33.78 -26.25 -2.04
CA LYS A 103 -32.67 -26.10 -2.99
C LYS A 103 -31.34 -26.23 -2.27
N ARG A 104 -30.39 -26.91 -2.90
CA ARG A 104 -29.01 -27.01 -2.43
C ARG A 104 -28.09 -26.25 -3.37
N LEU A 105 -27.11 -25.57 -2.79
CA LEU A 105 -26.14 -24.81 -3.58
C LEU A 105 -25.01 -25.74 -4.00
N TYR A 106 -24.84 -25.89 -5.31
CA TYR A 106 -23.73 -26.62 -5.94
C TYR A 106 -23.01 -25.70 -6.92
N ARG A 107 -21.73 -25.95 -7.17
CA ARG A 107 -21.00 -25.32 -8.29
C ARG A 107 -21.33 -26.05 -9.58
N SER A 108 -21.78 -25.31 -10.59
CA SER A 108 -22.18 -25.86 -11.90
C SER A 108 -20.94 -26.22 -12.74
N PRO A 109 -20.85 -27.46 -13.26
CA PRO A 109 -19.82 -27.86 -14.22
C PRO A 109 -20.07 -27.29 -15.62
N ASP A 110 -21.35 -27.21 -16.03
CA ASP A 110 -21.78 -26.90 -17.39
C ASP A 110 -21.52 -25.42 -17.77
N SER A 111 -21.44 -24.51 -16.79
CA SER A 111 -21.25 -23.07 -17.01
C SER A 111 -19.95 -22.51 -16.39
N ARG A 112 -18.85 -23.28 -16.46
CA ARG A 112 -17.57 -22.89 -15.82
C ARG A 112 -16.75 -21.89 -16.66
N VAL A 113 -16.37 -20.77 -16.04
CA VAL A 113 -15.33 -19.86 -16.58
C VAL A 113 -14.05 -19.92 -15.74
N LEU A 114 -14.19 -19.96 -14.40
CA LEU A 114 -13.06 -20.08 -13.46
C LEU A 114 -13.22 -21.32 -12.56
N ALA A 115 -14.35 -21.43 -11.83
CA ALA A 115 -14.59 -22.55 -10.91
C ALA A 115 -16.06 -22.98 -10.74
N GLY A 116 -16.97 -22.48 -11.58
CA GLY A 116 -18.41 -22.84 -11.54
C GLY A 116 -19.23 -22.18 -10.43
N VAL A 117 -18.64 -21.27 -9.63
CA VAL A 117 -19.30 -20.59 -8.49
C VAL A 117 -20.45 -19.68 -8.97
N CYS A 118 -20.19 -18.80 -9.95
CA CYS A 118 -21.22 -17.89 -10.46
C CYS A 118 -22.35 -18.64 -11.19
N GLY A 119 -22.04 -19.74 -11.86
CA GLY A 119 -23.04 -20.60 -12.52
C GLY A 119 -23.94 -21.31 -11.51
N GLY A 120 -23.35 -21.83 -10.43
CA GLY A 120 -24.08 -22.43 -9.31
C GLY A 120 -25.00 -21.45 -8.58
N LEU A 121 -24.50 -20.25 -8.28
CA LEU A 121 -25.29 -19.16 -7.70
C LEU A 121 -26.42 -18.71 -8.63
N GLY A 122 -26.15 -18.62 -9.94
CA GLY A 122 -27.17 -18.29 -10.94
C GLY A 122 -28.33 -19.30 -10.95
N ALA A 123 -28.03 -20.60 -10.94
CA ALA A 123 -29.03 -21.66 -10.87
C ALA A 123 -29.84 -21.63 -9.56
N TYR A 124 -29.17 -21.42 -8.42
CA TYR A 124 -29.81 -21.36 -7.11
C TYR A 124 -30.78 -20.17 -6.99
N PHE A 125 -30.34 -18.98 -7.41
CA PHE A 125 -31.11 -17.73 -7.33
C PHE A 125 -32.02 -17.47 -8.54
N LYS A 126 -32.03 -18.35 -9.56
CA LYS A 126 -32.72 -18.15 -10.84
C LYS A 126 -32.31 -16.84 -11.52
N MET A 127 -31.02 -16.52 -11.49
CA MET A 127 -30.44 -15.33 -12.12
C MET A 127 -29.45 -15.73 -13.21
N ASP A 128 -29.32 -14.90 -14.25
CA ASP A 128 -28.31 -15.11 -15.28
C ASP A 128 -26.90 -15.10 -14.66
N PRO A 129 -26.07 -16.15 -14.89
CA PRO A 129 -24.68 -16.21 -14.42
C PRO A 129 -23.85 -14.97 -14.77
N VAL A 130 -24.16 -14.26 -15.86
CA VAL A 130 -23.49 -13.01 -16.25
C VAL A 130 -23.72 -11.91 -15.22
N ILE A 131 -24.95 -11.78 -14.70
CA ILE A 131 -25.31 -10.78 -13.69
C ILE A 131 -24.54 -11.05 -12.40
N VAL A 132 -24.47 -12.31 -11.97
CA VAL A 132 -23.72 -12.71 -10.78
C VAL A 132 -22.22 -12.37 -10.93
N ARG A 133 -21.64 -12.55 -12.13
CA ARG A 133 -20.24 -12.15 -12.40
C ARG A 133 -20.04 -10.65 -12.26
N ILE A 134 -20.95 -9.83 -12.79
CA ILE A 134 -20.88 -8.37 -12.68
C ILE A 134 -20.92 -7.93 -11.20
N ILE A 135 -21.78 -8.55 -10.38
CA ILE A 135 -21.87 -8.26 -8.94
C ILE A 135 -20.53 -8.54 -8.23
N PHE A 136 -19.89 -9.68 -8.50
CA PHE A 136 -18.58 -9.99 -7.90
C PHE A 136 -17.49 -9.02 -8.34
N VAL A 137 -17.50 -8.58 -9.61
CA VAL A 137 -16.56 -7.56 -10.11
C VAL A 137 -16.79 -6.22 -9.40
N LEU A 138 -18.04 -5.79 -9.24
CA LEU A 138 -18.35 -4.56 -8.51
C LEU A 138 -17.93 -4.64 -7.04
N LEU A 139 -18.20 -5.76 -6.36
CA LEU A 139 -17.77 -5.98 -4.97
C LEU A 139 -16.24 -6.06 -4.82
N PHE A 140 -15.54 -6.52 -5.85
CA PHE A 140 -14.08 -6.47 -5.88
C PHE A 140 -13.57 -5.03 -5.93
N PHE A 141 -14.15 -4.17 -6.77
CA PHE A 141 -13.72 -2.76 -6.85
C PHE A 141 -14.18 -1.90 -5.68
N ALA A 142 -15.26 -2.28 -4.98
CA ALA A 142 -15.71 -1.55 -3.80
C ALA A 142 -14.72 -1.65 -2.64
N ASN A 143 -14.28 -2.86 -2.27
CA ASN A 143 -13.40 -3.09 -1.11
C ASN A 143 -12.57 -4.40 -1.20
N GLY A 144 -12.40 -4.97 -2.40
CA GLY A 144 -11.75 -6.28 -2.59
C GLY A 144 -12.57 -7.49 -2.10
N VAL A 145 -13.71 -7.27 -1.47
CA VAL A 145 -14.56 -8.30 -0.85
C VAL A 145 -15.05 -9.34 -1.86
N GLY A 146 -15.29 -8.92 -3.11
CA GLY A 146 -15.70 -9.82 -4.18
C GLY A 146 -14.73 -10.99 -4.40
N LEU A 147 -13.42 -10.75 -4.30
CA LEU A 147 -12.41 -11.79 -4.50
C LEU A 147 -12.38 -12.79 -3.32
N LEU A 148 -12.41 -12.27 -2.08
CA LEU A 148 -12.44 -13.11 -0.88
C LEU A 148 -13.72 -13.95 -0.81
N ALA A 149 -14.88 -13.35 -1.08
CA ALA A 149 -16.16 -14.05 -1.11
C ALA A 149 -16.17 -15.15 -2.19
N TYR A 150 -15.59 -14.88 -3.36
CA TYR A 150 -15.47 -15.89 -4.42
C TYR A 150 -14.57 -17.07 -4.01
N LEU A 151 -13.43 -16.79 -3.36
CA LEU A 151 -12.50 -17.82 -2.89
C LEU A 151 -13.12 -18.69 -1.77
N ILE A 152 -13.85 -18.06 -0.83
CA ILE A 152 -14.57 -18.76 0.23
C ILE A 152 -15.63 -19.69 -0.37
N LEU A 153 -16.45 -19.21 -1.30
CA LEU A 153 -17.49 -20.02 -1.95
C LEU A 153 -16.88 -21.13 -2.82
N TRP A 154 -15.70 -20.91 -3.39
CA TRP A 154 -15.00 -21.95 -4.16
C TRP A 154 -14.61 -23.14 -3.28
N ILE A 155 -14.13 -22.88 -2.06
CA ILE A 155 -13.73 -23.91 -1.10
C ILE A 155 -14.95 -24.54 -0.42
N ALA A 156 -15.93 -23.72 0.00
CA ALA A 156 -17.05 -24.16 0.82
C ALA A 156 -18.16 -24.88 0.02
N VAL A 157 -18.37 -24.54 -1.25
CA VAL A 157 -19.47 -25.10 -2.05
C VAL A 157 -18.99 -26.36 -2.80
N PRO A 158 -19.67 -27.50 -2.68
CA PRO A 158 -19.32 -28.71 -3.43
C PRO A 158 -19.67 -28.57 -4.92
N LYS A 159 -18.98 -29.34 -5.78
CA LYS A 159 -19.28 -29.42 -7.22
C LYS A 159 -20.43 -30.41 -7.45
N ALA A 160 -21.39 -30.08 -8.31
CA ALA A 160 -22.39 -31.05 -8.75
C ALA A 160 -21.71 -32.14 -9.60
N ARG A 161 -21.87 -33.40 -9.19
CA ARG A 161 -21.28 -34.58 -9.87
C ARG A 161 -22.33 -35.44 -10.59
N THR A 162 -23.60 -35.39 -10.18
CA THR A 162 -24.70 -36.17 -10.75
C THR A 162 -25.78 -35.26 -11.34
N THR A 163 -26.58 -35.75 -12.29
CA THR A 163 -27.69 -34.99 -12.88
C THR A 163 -28.80 -34.74 -11.88
N SER A 164 -28.97 -35.66 -10.93
CA SER A 164 -29.82 -35.45 -9.75
C SER A 164 -29.43 -34.19 -8.95
N GLN A 165 -28.14 -33.96 -8.71
CA GLN A 165 -27.65 -32.74 -8.02
C GLN A 165 -27.85 -31.47 -8.86
N LEU A 166 -27.80 -31.58 -10.19
CA LEU A 166 -28.09 -30.48 -11.10
C LEU A 166 -29.57 -30.05 -11.03
N LEU A 167 -30.47 -31.03 -10.96
CA LEU A 167 -31.90 -30.79 -10.76
C LEU A 167 -32.18 -30.18 -9.38
N GLU A 168 -31.49 -30.64 -8.33
CA GLU A 168 -31.61 -30.09 -6.98
C GLU A 168 -31.19 -28.61 -6.89
N MET A 169 -30.15 -28.17 -7.62
CA MET A 169 -29.76 -26.75 -7.62
C MET A 169 -30.75 -25.86 -8.38
N LYS A 170 -31.34 -26.38 -9.47
CA LYS A 170 -32.41 -25.69 -10.23
C LYS A 170 -33.71 -25.64 -9.44
N GLY A 171 -33.91 -26.60 -8.53
CA GLY A 171 -35.13 -26.78 -7.74
C GLY A 171 -36.21 -27.53 -8.52
N GLU A 172 -35.80 -28.39 -9.45
CA GLU A 172 -36.65 -29.30 -10.21
C GLU A 172 -36.77 -30.63 -9.47
N GLU A 173 -37.87 -31.36 -9.70
CA GLU A 173 -38.09 -32.65 -9.05
C GLU A 173 -37.22 -33.73 -9.72
N VAL A 174 -36.54 -34.56 -8.91
CA VAL A 174 -35.68 -35.65 -9.40
C VAL A 174 -36.55 -36.85 -9.76
N THR A 175 -37.19 -36.79 -10.92
CA THR A 175 -38.02 -37.85 -11.52
C THR A 175 -37.31 -38.48 -12.71
N VAL A 176 -37.77 -39.65 -13.16
CA VAL A 176 -37.21 -40.32 -14.35
C VAL A 176 -37.25 -39.40 -15.58
N SER A 177 -38.33 -38.65 -15.77
CA SER A 177 -38.50 -37.71 -16.90
C SER A 177 -37.55 -36.52 -16.84
N ASN A 178 -37.36 -35.90 -15.67
CA ASN A 178 -36.48 -34.74 -15.52
C ASN A 178 -35.00 -35.14 -15.60
N ILE A 179 -34.64 -36.33 -15.11
CA ILE A 179 -33.29 -36.91 -15.29
C ILE A 179 -33.04 -37.17 -16.78
N GLN A 180 -33.97 -37.84 -17.47
CA GLN A 180 -33.85 -38.12 -18.90
C GLN A 180 -33.74 -36.83 -19.73
N ARG A 181 -34.58 -35.83 -19.47
CA ARG A 181 -34.52 -34.52 -20.15
C ARG A 181 -33.16 -33.86 -19.92
N THR A 182 -32.71 -33.80 -18.67
CA THR A 182 -31.46 -33.12 -18.33
C THR A 182 -30.25 -33.79 -18.95
N ILE A 183 -30.21 -35.13 -18.95
CA ILE A 183 -29.13 -35.89 -19.58
C ILE A 183 -29.17 -35.68 -21.10
N ARG A 184 -30.35 -35.78 -21.73
CA ARG A 184 -30.51 -35.49 -23.17
C ARG A 184 -30.05 -34.08 -23.55
N ASP A 185 -30.42 -33.08 -22.76
CA ASP A 185 -30.00 -31.68 -22.93
C ASP A 185 -28.47 -31.56 -22.79
N GLN A 186 -27.86 -32.25 -21.82
CA GLN A 186 -26.40 -32.30 -21.64
C GLN A 186 -25.68 -32.99 -22.80
N VAL A 187 -26.23 -34.07 -23.35
CA VAL A 187 -25.66 -34.76 -24.53
C VAL A 187 -25.73 -33.85 -25.76
N GLN A 188 -26.85 -33.15 -25.93
CA GLN A 188 -27.08 -32.25 -27.06
C GLN A 188 -26.22 -30.97 -26.97
N GLU A 189 -26.01 -30.44 -25.77
CA GLU A 189 -25.14 -29.29 -25.53
C GLU A 189 -23.65 -29.68 -25.50
N ASN A 190 -23.28 -30.87 -24.99
CA ASN A 190 -21.88 -31.24 -24.75
C ASN A 190 -21.56 -32.76 -24.94
N PRO A 191 -21.34 -33.24 -26.17
CA PRO A 191 -21.28 -34.69 -26.50
C PRO A 191 -20.03 -35.46 -26.03
N VAL A 192 -19.10 -34.85 -25.28
CA VAL A 192 -17.77 -35.45 -24.97
C VAL A 192 -17.57 -35.81 -23.48
N THR A 193 -18.51 -35.51 -22.59
CA THR A 193 -18.27 -35.66 -21.12
C THR A 193 -18.61 -37.06 -20.57
N MET A 194 -18.89 -38.05 -21.43
CA MET A 194 -19.29 -39.39 -20.99
C MET A 194 -18.11 -40.35 -20.85
N THR A 195 -17.27 -40.14 -19.84
CA THR A 195 -16.50 -41.24 -19.24
C THR A 195 -16.54 -41.06 -17.72
N GLY A 196 -17.17 -42.01 -17.04
CA GLY A 196 -17.27 -42.07 -15.59
C GLY A 196 -15.88 -41.96 -14.97
N GLN A 197 -15.64 -40.87 -14.27
CA GLN A 197 -14.41 -40.63 -13.54
C GLN A 197 -14.52 -41.34 -12.19
N GLU A 198 -14.17 -42.63 -12.15
CA GLU A 198 -13.75 -43.29 -10.91
C GLU A 198 -12.41 -42.68 -10.48
N ASP A 199 -12.40 -42.07 -9.29
CA ASP A 199 -11.22 -41.50 -8.65
C ASP A 199 -10.20 -42.63 -8.35
N GLN A 200 -9.11 -42.74 -9.13
CA GLN A 200 -7.90 -43.47 -8.74
C GLN A 200 -6.72 -42.50 -8.58
N VAL A 201 -6.24 -42.42 -7.35
CA VAL A 201 -4.94 -41.87 -6.98
C VAL A 201 -3.85 -42.80 -7.51
N THR A 202 -2.87 -42.30 -8.26
CA THR A 202 -1.41 -42.53 -8.12
C THR A 202 -0.64 -42.17 -9.41
N GLY A 203 0.59 -41.65 -9.23
CA GLY A 203 1.72 -42.11 -10.02
C GLY A 203 2.16 -41.27 -11.22
N GLU A 204 3.44 -40.93 -11.19
CA GLU A 204 4.24 -40.24 -12.21
C GLU A 204 4.21 -40.84 -13.63
N GLY A 205 4.47 -39.97 -14.61
CA GLY A 205 5.45 -40.30 -15.65
C GLY A 205 4.94 -40.46 -17.09
N THR A 206 5.56 -39.65 -17.96
CA THR A 206 5.95 -39.95 -19.35
C THR A 206 4.98 -39.58 -20.48
N SER A 207 5.41 -38.55 -21.22
CA SER A 207 4.94 -38.17 -22.55
C SER A 207 5.07 -39.30 -23.56
N GLN A 208 4.08 -39.45 -24.45
CA GLN A 208 4.33 -39.87 -25.83
C GLN A 208 3.21 -39.42 -26.77
N ASN A 209 3.64 -38.99 -27.96
CA ASN A 209 2.85 -38.41 -29.03
C ASN A 209 1.82 -39.41 -29.59
N PHE A 210 0.57 -38.98 -29.73
CA PHE A 210 -0.40 -39.65 -30.60
C PHE A 210 -1.06 -38.59 -31.51
N SER A 211 -0.82 -38.75 -32.82
CA SER A 211 -1.36 -37.93 -33.90
C SER A 211 -2.87 -38.12 -34.00
N ALA A 212 -3.64 -37.05 -33.83
CA ALA A 212 -5.10 -37.07 -33.97
C ALA A 212 -5.54 -36.86 -35.44
N PRO A 213 -6.55 -37.59 -35.94
CA PRO A 213 -7.15 -37.38 -37.26
C PRO A 213 -7.98 -36.09 -37.34
N GLN A 214 -8.14 -35.60 -38.57
CA GLN A 214 -8.91 -34.43 -38.97
C GLN A 214 -10.40 -34.53 -38.59
N ASP A 215 -10.78 -33.94 -37.45
CA ASP A 215 -12.12 -33.36 -37.30
C ASP A 215 -12.10 -32.22 -36.27
N TYR A 216 -11.68 -31.04 -36.72
CA TYR A 216 -11.36 -29.86 -35.89
C TYR A 216 -12.33 -28.69 -36.10
N GLN A 217 -13.49 -28.90 -36.72
CA GLN A 217 -14.44 -27.82 -37.03
C GLN A 217 -15.64 -27.72 -36.07
N SER A 218 -15.94 -28.74 -35.29
CA SER A 218 -17.07 -28.71 -34.34
C SER A 218 -16.71 -28.11 -32.97
N ARG A 219 -15.42 -27.91 -32.68
CA ARG A 219 -14.89 -27.40 -31.40
C ARG A 219 -15.03 -25.87 -31.22
N LYS A 220 -15.63 -25.15 -32.18
CA LYS A 220 -15.58 -23.68 -32.23
C LYS A 220 -16.78 -22.97 -31.57
N LYS A 221 -18.00 -23.53 -31.63
CA LYS A 221 -19.22 -22.79 -31.21
C LYS A 221 -19.39 -22.59 -29.70
N GLU A 222 -18.96 -23.53 -28.86
CA GLU A 222 -19.11 -23.41 -27.40
C GLU A 222 -17.93 -22.66 -26.74
N SER A 223 -16.74 -22.72 -27.37
CA SER A 223 -15.59 -21.91 -26.96
C SER A 223 -15.81 -20.43 -27.26
N ASP A 224 -16.58 -20.09 -28.32
CA ASP A 224 -16.77 -18.71 -28.75
C ASP A 224 -17.67 -17.92 -27.79
N ALA A 225 -18.78 -18.48 -27.28
CA ALA A 225 -19.69 -17.77 -26.36
C ALA A 225 -19.07 -17.52 -24.97
N SER A 226 -18.40 -18.52 -24.40
CA SER A 226 -17.67 -18.37 -23.13
C SER A 226 -16.42 -17.51 -23.27
N ALA A 227 -15.70 -17.60 -24.40
CA ALA A 227 -14.60 -16.70 -24.70
C ALA A 227 -15.06 -15.28 -25.01
N GLU A 228 -16.25 -15.07 -25.59
CA GLU A 228 -16.84 -13.75 -25.81
C GLU A 228 -17.24 -13.08 -24.49
N ALA A 229 -17.88 -13.81 -23.57
CA ALA A 229 -18.18 -13.32 -22.24
C ALA A 229 -16.90 -13.00 -21.44
N GLY A 230 -15.87 -13.84 -21.51
CA GLY A 230 -14.56 -13.57 -20.91
C GLY A 230 -13.87 -12.34 -21.50
N ARG A 231 -13.91 -12.19 -22.83
CA ARG A 231 -13.38 -11.00 -23.53
C ARG A 231 -14.15 -9.72 -23.20
N ALA A 232 -15.45 -9.81 -22.94
CA ALA A 232 -16.27 -8.69 -22.50
C ALA A 232 -15.90 -8.25 -21.06
N ILE A 233 -15.71 -9.19 -20.14
CA ILE A 233 -15.28 -8.89 -18.77
C ILE A 233 -13.86 -8.28 -18.75
N LEU A 234 -12.90 -8.87 -19.48
CA LEU A 234 -11.56 -8.30 -19.62
C LEU A 234 -11.58 -6.89 -20.22
N ARG A 235 -12.56 -6.61 -21.10
CA ARG A 235 -12.75 -5.27 -21.66
C ARG A 235 -13.23 -4.26 -20.62
N VAL A 236 -14.19 -4.63 -19.79
CA VAL A 236 -14.67 -3.76 -18.70
C VAL A 236 -13.54 -3.50 -17.70
N ILE A 237 -12.85 -4.55 -17.27
CA ILE A 237 -11.70 -4.44 -16.36
C ILE A 237 -10.62 -3.51 -16.94
N ALA A 238 -10.28 -3.70 -18.20
CA ALA A 238 -9.34 -2.85 -18.91
C ALA A 238 -9.79 -1.37 -18.87
N VAL A 239 -11.03 -1.06 -19.20
CA VAL A 239 -11.52 0.33 -19.17
C VAL A 239 -11.44 0.94 -17.77
N ILE A 240 -11.75 0.16 -16.71
CA ILE A 240 -11.66 0.61 -15.32
C ILE A 240 -10.21 0.94 -14.93
N PHE A 241 -9.27 0.04 -15.18
CA PHE A 241 -7.84 0.30 -14.93
C PHE A 241 -7.32 1.47 -15.76
N GLY A 242 -7.78 1.59 -17.01
CA GLY A 242 -7.46 2.71 -17.87
C GLY A 242 -7.92 4.05 -17.26
N ALA A 243 -9.16 4.12 -16.78
CA ALA A 243 -9.69 5.30 -16.12
C ALA A 243 -8.92 5.66 -14.84
N PHE A 244 -8.59 4.66 -14.03
CA PHE A 244 -7.76 4.84 -12.83
C PHE A 244 -6.38 5.45 -13.16
N PHE A 245 -5.69 4.91 -14.17
CA PHE A 245 -4.40 5.45 -14.60
C PHE A 245 -4.49 6.86 -15.18
N VAL A 246 -5.54 7.17 -15.94
CA VAL A 246 -5.76 8.54 -16.45
C VAL A 246 -5.97 9.52 -15.31
N ILE A 247 -6.82 9.18 -14.33
CA ILE A 247 -7.08 10.04 -13.16
C ILE A 247 -5.80 10.24 -12.35
N THR A 248 -5.07 9.16 -12.06
CA THR A 248 -3.84 9.21 -11.27
C THR A 248 -2.74 9.99 -11.98
N GLY A 249 -2.55 9.74 -13.28
CA GLY A 249 -1.58 10.46 -14.11
C GLY A 249 -1.91 11.95 -14.19
N ALA A 250 -3.18 12.31 -14.40
CA ALA A 250 -3.61 13.70 -14.47
C ALA A 250 -3.46 14.44 -13.13
N LEU A 251 -3.93 13.85 -12.03
CA LEU A 251 -3.78 14.43 -10.69
C LEU A 251 -2.30 14.55 -10.30
N GLY A 252 -1.49 13.54 -10.60
CA GLY A 252 -0.05 13.58 -10.37
C GLY A 252 0.64 14.70 -11.16
N LEU A 253 0.28 14.90 -12.43
CA LEU A 253 0.83 15.99 -13.24
C LEU A 253 0.39 17.37 -12.72
N ILE A 254 -0.87 17.52 -12.32
CA ILE A 254 -1.35 18.76 -11.70
C ILE A 254 -0.58 19.03 -10.40
N GLY A 255 -0.40 18.02 -9.55
CA GLY A 255 0.38 18.13 -8.32
C GLY A 255 1.82 18.54 -8.59
N LEU A 256 2.48 17.89 -9.57
CA LEU A 256 3.85 18.22 -9.96
C LEU A 256 3.99 19.64 -10.51
N ILE A 257 3.08 20.08 -11.38
CA ILE A 257 3.09 21.43 -11.93
C ILE A 257 2.88 22.45 -10.80
N SER A 258 2.00 22.14 -9.85
CA SER A 258 1.73 22.99 -8.70
C SER A 258 2.97 23.17 -7.83
N THR A 259 3.66 22.09 -7.48
CA THR A 259 4.87 22.15 -6.65
C THR A 259 6.03 22.86 -7.34
N VAL A 260 6.21 22.66 -8.65
CA VAL A 260 7.32 23.25 -9.41
C VAL A 260 7.09 24.73 -9.75
N ILE A 261 5.87 25.12 -10.14
CA ILE A 261 5.58 26.49 -10.62
C ILE A 261 5.11 27.40 -9.49
N ILE A 262 4.20 26.92 -8.65
CA ILE A 262 3.52 27.77 -7.66
C ILE A 262 4.28 27.75 -6.32
N GLY A 263 5.12 26.73 -6.08
CA GLY A 263 5.86 26.58 -4.83
C GLY A 263 4.96 26.28 -3.63
N GLN A 264 3.65 26.11 -3.87
CA GLN A 264 2.63 25.63 -2.95
C GLN A 264 1.76 24.59 -3.66
N SER A 265 1.25 23.62 -2.92
CA SER A 265 0.27 22.68 -3.46
C SER A 265 -1.03 23.42 -3.78
N VAL A 266 -1.46 23.45 -5.05
CA VAL A 266 -2.82 23.94 -5.44
C VAL A 266 -3.93 23.14 -4.74
N MET A 267 -3.59 21.98 -4.20
CA MET A 267 -4.44 21.12 -3.38
C MET A 267 -4.41 21.46 -1.88
N GLY A 268 -3.81 22.61 -1.50
CA GLY A 268 -3.75 23.18 -0.14
C GLY A 268 -5.06 23.12 0.65
N SER A 269 -6.17 23.35 -0.05
CA SER A 269 -7.52 23.40 0.49
C SER A 269 -8.30 22.09 0.35
N TRP A 270 -7.67 20.99 -0.10
CA TRP A 270 -8.33 19.69 -0.27
C TRP A 270 -8.09 18.80 0.96
N PRO A 271 -9.13 18.35 1.69
CA PRO A 271 -9.00 17.66 3.00
C PRO A 271 -8.22 16.34 3.03
N LEU A 272 -7.78 15.83 1.87
CA LEU A 272 -7.14 14.52 1.70
C LEU A 272 -5.71 14.61 1.16
N VAL A 273 -5.21 15.80 0.82
CA VAL A 273 -3.89 15.99 0.22
C VAL A 273 -3.00 16.75 1.20
N TRP A 274 -1.93 16.10 1.63
CA TRP A 274 -0.92 16.68 2.51
C TRP A 274 -0.35 17.94 1.88
N SER A 275 -0.53 19.07 2.55
CA SER A 275 -0.10 20.38 2.07
C SER A 275 0.95 20.91 3.03
N PRO A 276 2.25 20.74 2.75
CA PRO A 276 3.27 21.37 3.55
C PRO A 276 3.30 22.88 3.21
N ASP A 277 3.30 23.73 4.23
CA ASP A 277 3.49 25.19 4.12
C ASP A 277 4.93 25.59 3.70
N ILE A 278 5.74 24.61 3.30
CA ILE A 278 7.16 24.77 3.01
C ILE A 278 7.33 25.07 1.52
N HIS A 279 7.74 26.31 1.22
CA HIS A 279 8.23 26.68 -0.11
C HIS A 279 9.55 25.97 -0.38
N VAL A 280 9.50 24.87 -1.16
CA VAL A 280 10.65 24.00 -1.47
C VAL A 280 11.84 24.80 -2.03
N SER A 281 11.60 25.75 -2.93
CA SER A 281 12.65 26.60 -3.50
C SER A 281 13.30 27.52 -2.46
N GLY A 282 12.51 28.07 -1.55
CA GLY A 282 12.98 28.91 -0.45
C GLY A 282 13.83 28.11 0.53
N PHE A 283 13.35 26.94 0.95
CA PHE A 283 14.07 26.06 1.87
C PHE A 283 15.44 25.64 1.31
N PHE A 284 15.47 25.00 0.14
CA PHE A 284 16.71 24.50 -0.45
C PHE A 284 17.65 25.62 -0.92
N GLY A 285 17.12 26.83 -1.15
CA GLY A 285 17.90 28.01 -1.54
C GLY A 285 18.91 28.49 -0.49
N HIS A 286 18.77 28.08 0.78
CA HIS A 286 19.75 28.38 1.84
C HIS A 286 20.98 27.45 1.79
N PHE A 287 20.88 26.31 1.10
CA PHE A 287 21.94 25.31 1.03
C PHE A 287 22.56 25.19 -0.35
N ILE A 288 21.73 25.28 -1.38
CA ILE A 288 22.05 24.96 -2.77
C ILE A 288 22.13 26.27 -3.56
N SER A 289 23.06 26.34 -4.53
CA SER A 289 23.12 27.50 -5.43
C SER A 289 21.85 27.60 -6.30
N PRO A 290 21.37 28.82 -6.65
CA PRO A 290 20.16 28.99 -7.45
C PRO A 290 20.18 28.22 -8.78
N GLU A 291 21.34 28.16 -9.44
CA GLU A 291 21.55 27.41 -10.69
C GLU A 291 21.39 25.90 -10.50
N ALA A 292 21.94 25.35 -9.42
CA ALA A 292 21.81 23.93 -9.11
C ALA A 292 20.39 23.58 -8.67
N LEU A 293 19.71 24.47 -7.96
CA LEU A 293 18.33 24.30 -7.55
C LEU A 293 17.39 24.28 -8.76
N THR A 294 17.55 25.21 -9.70
CA THR A 294 16.73 25.23 -10.93
C THR A 294 16.96 23.99 -11.80
N LEU A 295 18.22 23.60 -12.05
CA LEU A 295 18.53 22.37 -12.77
C LEU A 295 18.02 21.12 -12.05
N GLY A 296 18.17 21.05 -10.73
CA GLY A 296 17.66 19.96 -9.90
C GLY A 296 16.15 19.85 -9.99
N MET A 297 15.42 20.96 -9.90
CA MET A 297 13.96 21.00 -10.02
C MET A 297 13.48 20.56 -11.41
N ILE A 298 14.14 21.02 -12.49
CA ILE A 298 13.83 20.57 -13.85
C ILE A 298 14.06 19.06 -13.99
N SER A 299 15.19 18.55 -13.47
CA SER A 299 15.48 17.12 -13.49
C SER A 299 14.46 16.30 -12.70
N ILE A 300 14.09 16.74 -11.49
CA ILE A 300 13.06 16.08 -10.67
C ILE A 300 11.70 16.11 -11.40
N ALA A 301 11.34 17.23 -12.02
CA ALA A 301 10.11 17.37 -12.80
C ALA A 301 10.09 16.41 -14.01
N LEU A 302 11.21 16.21 -14.70
CA LEU A 302 11.30 15.23 -15.78
C LEU A 302 11.26 13.78 -15.27
N LEU A 303 11.96 13.49 -14.18
CA LEU A 303 12.04 12.15 -13.59
C LEU A 303 10.70 11.66 -13.05
N THR A 304 9.86 12.58 -12.57
CA THR A 304 8.51 12.28 -12.05
C THR A 304 7.44 12.46 -13.12
N GLY A 305 7.52 13.51 -13.94
CA GLY A 305 6.56 13.86 -14.97
C GLY A 305 6.53 12.87 -16.14
N LEU A 306 7.68 12.36 -16.60
CA LEU A 306 7.71 11.39 -17.71
C LEU A 306 7.03 10.06 -17.36
N PRO A 307 7.28 9.43 -16.18
CA PRO A 307 6.48 8.28 -15.75
C PRO A 307 4.99 8.58 -15.63
N LEU A 308 4.59 9.74 -15.11
CA LEU A 308 3.18 10.13 -15.01
C LEU A 308 2.53 10.28 -16.40
N LEU A 309 3.23 10.88 -17.36
CA LEU A 309 2.81 10.93 -18.76
C LEU A 309 2.71 9.54 -19.39
N ALA A 310 3.64 8.63 -19.06
CA ALA A 310 3.57 7.25 -19.52
C ALA A 310 2.35 6.52 -18.96
N ILE A 311 2.05 6.69 -17.66
CA ILE A 311 0.86 6.14 -17.00
C ILE A 311 -0.41 6.68 -17.66
N LEU A 312 -0.47 7.99 -17.91
CA LEU A 312 -1.59 8.63 -18.60
C LEU A 312 -1.77 8.06 -20.01
N PHE A 313 -0.69 7.93 -20.78
CA PHE A 313 -0.72 7.35 -22.13
C PHE A 313 -1.15 5.88 -22.14
N ILE A 314 -0.67 5.08 -21.17
CA ILE A 314 -1.08 3.67 -21.00
C ILE A 314 -2.57 3.62 -20.64
N GLY A 315 -3.04 4.50 -19.76
CA GLY A 315 -4.44 4.63 -19.36
C GLY A 315 -5.35 4.95 -20.54
N THR A 316 -5.02 5.98 -21.34
CA THR A 316 -5.79 6.33 -22.54
C THR A 316 -5.77 5.22 -23.58
N LYS A 317 -4.64 4.53 -23.74
CA LYS A 317 -4.52 3.38 -24.64
C LYS A 317 -5.42 2.21 -24.21
N LEU A 318 -5.60 2.00 -22.91
CA LEU A 318 -6.48 0.96 -22.37
C LEU A 318 -7.98 1.27 -22.60
N ILE A 319 -8.37 2.55 -22.49
CA ILE A 319 -9.75 3.02 -22.71
C ILE A 319 -10.11 2.99 -24.20
N PHE A 320 -9.31 3.66 -25.04
CA PHE A 320 -9.64 3.91 -26.45
C PHE A 320 -9.10 2.85 -27.41
N ARG A 321 -8.19 1.96 -26.96
CA ARG A 321 -7.69 0.81 -27.71
C ARG A 321 -7.07 1.15 -29.07
N TYR A 322 -6.53 2.35 -29.22
CA TYR A 322 -5.82 2.72 -30.44
C TYR A 322 -4.48 1.96 -30.55
N LYS A 323 -4.12 1.56 -31.77
CA LYS A 323 -2.85 0.89 -32.07
C LYS A 323 -1.72 1.91 -32.24
N SER A 324 -1.42 2.68 -31.19
CA SER A 324 -0.15 3.41 -31.14
C SER A 324 0.87 2.54 -30.42
N ASN A 325 1.80 1.98 -31.19
CA ASN A 325 2.96 1.27 -30.66
C ASN A 325 4.22 1.83 -31.31
N ASN A 326 4.38 3.15 -31.23
CA ASN A 326 5.60 3.80 -31.67
C ASN A 326 6.67 3.64 -30.58
N SER A 327 7.52 2.63 -30.74
CA SER A 327 8.65 2.38 -29.83
C SER A 327 9.61 3.55 -29.74
N ALA A 328 9.69 4.41 -30.78
CA ALA A 328 10.55 5.59 -30.77
C ALA A 328 10.11 6.61 -29.71
N ILE A 329 8.80 6.77 -29.46
CA ILE A 329 8.29 7.67 -28.41
C ILE A 329 8.68 7.14 -27.03
N ALA A 330 8.50 5.84 -26.79
CA ALA A 330 8.86 5.21 -25.52
C ALA A 330 10.37 5.26 -25.26
N LEU A 331 11.19 4.94 -26.27
CA LEU A 331 12.64 5.03 -26.20
C LEU A 331 13.12 6.47 -26.00
N GLY A 332 12.48 7.44 -26.66
CA GLY A 332 12.74 8.86 -26.46
C GLY A 332 12.45 9.30 -25.02
N MET A 333 11.31 8.89 -24.46
CA MET A 333 10.98 9.19 -23.06
C MET A 333 12.00 8.60 -22.08
N VAL A 334 12.41 7.34 -22.28
CA VAL A 334 13.44 6.70 -21.44
C VAL A 334 14.79 7.40 -21.59
N GLY A 335 15.16 7.80 -22.81
CA GLY A 335 16.38 8.56 -23.08
C GLY A 335 16.41 9.90 -22.34
N VAL A 336 15.34 10.69 -22.43
CA VAL A 336 15.23 11.97 -21.70
C VAL A 336 15.23 11.74 -20.19
N TRP A 337 14.56 10.69 -19.71
CA TRP A 337 14.52 10.33 -18.29
C TRP A 337 15.93 9.99 -17.75
N LEU A 338 16.73 9.22 -18.52
CA LEU A 338 18.10 8.90 -18.16
C LEU A 338 19.02 10.14 -18.17
N VAL A 339 18.83 11.05 -19.13
CA VAL A 339 19.56 12.32 -19.15
C VAL A 339 19.22 13.18 -17.93
N ALA A 340 17.94 13.30 -17.57
CA ALA A 340 17.52 14.00 -16.37
C ALA A 340 18.12 13.39 -15.10
N LEU A 341 18.20 12.05 -15.03
CA LEU A 341 18.86 11.33 -13.93
C LEU A 341 20.35 11.67 -13.83
N MET A 342 21.08 11.63 -14.95
CA MET A 342 22.50 11.97 -14.98
C MET A 342 22.75 13.42 -14.57
N ILE A 343 21.93 14.36 -15.03
CA ILE A 343 22.02 15.78 -14.63
C ILE A 343 21.79 15.90 -13.12
N LEU A 344 20.77 15.23 -12.57
CA LEU A 344 20.49 15.29 -11.14
C LEU A 344 21.65 14.75 -10.31
N ILE A 345 22.25 13.62 -10.72
CA ILE A 345 23.42 13.03 -10.06
C ILE A 345 24.60 14.01 -10.11
N PHE A 346 24.88 14.60 -11.27
CA PHE A 346 26.00 15.52 -11.45
C PHE A 346 25.83 16.79 -10.59
N VAL A 347 24.65 17.40 -10.63
CA VAL A 347 24.31 18.58 -9.81
C VAL A 347 24.44 18.25 -8.33
N SER A 348 23.89 17.13 -7.88
CA SER A 348 23.96 16.70 -6.48
C SER A 348 25.40 16.47 -6.02
N ALA A 349 26.21 15.79 -6.83
CA ALA A 349 27.63 15.59 -6.54
C ALA A 349 28.39 16.92 -6.46
N GLY A 350 28.06 17.88 -7.33
CA GLY A 350 28.59 19.24 -7.30
C GLY A 350 28.27 19.96 -5.99
N GLN A 351 27.04 19.85 -5.49
CA GLN A 351 26.62 20.48 -4.23
C GLN A 351 27.29 19.86 -3.00
N VAL A 352 27.41 18.53 -2.95
CA VAL A 352 28.15 17.84 -1.88
C VAL A 352 29.63 18.26 -1.88
N GLY A 353 30.20 18.53 -3.05
CA GLY A 353 31.56 19.04 -3.20
C GLY A 353 31.83 20.34 -2.44
N ASN A 354 30.81 21.17 -2.16
CA ASN A 354 30.94 22.43 -1.42
C ASN A 354 31.21 22.24 0.09
N TYR A 355 31.18 21.00 0.59
CA TYR A 355 31.43 20.67 2.00
C TYR A 355 32.77 19.92 2.22
N LYS A 356 33.61 19.86 1.18
CA LYS A 356 34.80 19.01 1.14
C LYS A 356 35.91 19.47 2.08
N SER A 357 36.18 20.77 2.15
CA SER A 357 37.27 21.34 2.93
C SER A 357 36.71 22.16 4.07
N GLN A 358 37.33 22.05 5.24
CA GLN A 358 36.97 22.82 6.42
C GLN A 358 38.17 23.65 6.87
N THR A 359 37.93 24.92 7.16
CA THR A 359 38.96 25.86 7.59
C THR A 359 38.52 26.54 8.89
N THR A 360 39.49 26.94 9.70
CA THR A 360 39.27 27.73 10.90
C THR A 360 40.19 28.94 10.87
N LEU A 361 39.65 30.13 11.12
CA LEU A 361 40.42 31.35 11.30
C LEU A 361 40.24 31.83 12.74
N THR A 362 41.29 32.42 13.29
CA THR A 362 41.29 32.93 14.66
C THR A 362 41.66 34.40 14.62
N ASN A 363 40.77 35.24 15.11
CA ASN A 363 40.96 36.66 15.26
C ASN A 363 41.03 36.98 16.75
N THR A 364 41.95 37.84 17.13
CA THR A 364 42.22 38.15 18.53
C THR A 364 42.11 39.66 18.71
N GLU A 365 41.32 40.08 19.69
CA GLU A 365 41.11 41.49 20.04
C GLU A 365 41.37 41.69 21.53
N THR A 366 42.24 42.64 21.87
CA THR A 366 42.56 42.95 23.27
C THR A 366 41.53 43.93 23.83
N ILE A 367 40.95 43.61 24.99
CA ILE A 367 39.96 44.45 25.67
C ILE A 367 40.69 45.32 26.70
N VAL A 368 40.62 46.63 26.50
CA VAL A 368 41.17 47.61 27.44
C VAL A 368 40.09 47.97 28.45
N CYS A 369 40.30 47.63 29.72
CA CYS A 369 39.40 47.97 30.83
C CYS A 369 40.22 48.44 32.05
N GLU A 370 40.16 49.73 32.38
CA GLU A 370 40.87 50.33 33.51
C GLU A 370 39.98 51.31 34.30
N PRO A 371 39.72 51.10 35.61
CA PRO A 371 39.98 49.91 36.45
C PRO A 371 38.84 48.88 36.42
N CYS A 372 39.18 47.60 36.24
CA CYS A 372 38.22 46.52 35.98
C CYS A 372 38.44 45.31 36.91
N PRO A 373 38.01 45.37 38.19
CA PRO A 373 38.17 44.24 39.11
C PRO A 373 37.22 43.07 38.78
N THR A 374 35.99 43.42 38.40
CA THR A 374 34.93 42.48 38.01
C THR A 374 34.45 42.82 36.61
N LEU A 375 34.37 41.83 35.75
CA LEU A 375 33.85 41.95 34.40
C LEU A 375 32.42 41.39 34.36
N PHE A 376 31.48 42.15 33.82
CA PHE A 376 30.10 41.73 33.65
C PHE A 376 29.90 41.30 32.21
N ILE A 377 29.43 40.07 32.00
CA ILE A 377 29.08 39.55 30.68
C ILE A 377 27.57 39.44 30.62
N ASN A 378 26.95 40.09 29.65
CA ASN A 378 25.52 39.96 29.38
C ASN A 378 25.25 39.66 27.91
N LEU A 379 24.05 39.16 27.66
CA LEU A 379 23.52 39.04 26.31
C LEU A 379 22.91 40.40 25.90
N GLY A 380 23.14 40.80 24.66
CA GLY A 380 22.51 41.96 24.05
C GLY A 380 21.07 41.67 23.63
N GLU A 381 20.33 42.72 23.28
CA GLU A 381 18.96 42.60 22.78
C GLU A 381 18.88 41.78 21.48
N ASP A 382 17.96 40.81 21.41
CA ASP A 382 17.68 40.09 20.17
C ASP A 382 16.92 40.99 19.17
N LYS A 383 17.71 41.64 18.32
CA LYS A 383 17.26 42.48 17.19
C LYS A 383 16.38 41.73 16.18
N TYR A 384 16.32 40.40 16.25
CA TYR A 384 15.61 39.55 15.31
C TYR A 384 14.37 38.87 15.88
N SER A 385 14.03 39.12 17.15
CA SER A 385 12.91 38.49 17.86
C SER A 385 11.53 38.78 17.25
N ASP A 386 11.34 39.96 16.68
CA ASP A 386 10.06 40.38 16.07
C ASP A 386 9.85 39.89 14.63
N TYR A 387 10.86 39.27 14.02
CA TYR A 387 10.76 38.81 12.63
C TYR A 387 10.11 37.43 12.54
N TYR A 388 9.42 37.20 11.42
CA TYR A 388 8.83 35.91 11.14
C TYR A 388 9.91 34.85 10.99
N GLU A 389 9.91 33.88 11.91
CA GLU A 389 10.80 32.72 11.86
C GLU A 389 10.27 31.73 10.83
N VAL A 390 11.12 31.39 9.85
CA VAL A 390 10.82 30.26 8.97
C VAL A 390 11.12 29.00 9.76
N ASP A 391 10.08 28.21 10.02
CA ASP A 391 10.06 27.01 10.87
C ASP A 391 11.11 25.97 10.43
N TRP A 392 12.35 26.19 10.86
CA TRP A 392 13.51 25.36 10.54
C TRP A 392 14.62 25.60 11.57
N ASP A 393 14.69 24.73 12.58
CA ASP A 393 15.79 24.64 13.54
C ASP A 393 16.75 23.52 13.11
N ILE A 394 17.94 23.90 12.63
CA ILE A 394 19.07 22.98 12.47
C ILE A 394 20.27 23.54 13.22
N ASP A 395 20.72 22.82 14.24
CA ASP A 395 22.02 23.02 14.90
C ASP A 395 22.25 24.46 15.38
N LYS A 396 21.28 25.04 16.09
CA LYS A 396 21.32 26.44 16.60
C LYS A 396 21.37 27.50 15.49
N PHE A 397 20.73 27.22 14.35
CA PHE A 397 20.50 28.19 13.29
C PHE A 397 19.01 28.46 13.11
N LYS A 398 18.69 29.73 12.81
CA LYS A 398 17.35 30.14 12.39
C LYS A 398 17.41 31.02 11.14
N VAL A 399 16.31 31.05 10.40
CA VAL A 399 16.16 31.91 9.22
C VAL A 399 15.07 32.93 9.49
N VAL A 400 15.41 34.21 9.35
CA VAL A 400 14.48 35.33 9.51
C VAL A 400 14.32 36.08 8.20
N ASN A 401 13.12 36.55 7.90
CA ASN A 401 12.88 37.43 6.76
C ASN A 401 12.94 38.90 7.19
N VAL A 402 13.99 39.61 6.82
CA VAL A 402 14.18 41.04 7.11
C VAL A 402 14.02 41.83 5.80
N ASP A 403 12.99 42.68 5.72
CA ASP A 403 12.68 43.51 4.55
C ASP A 403 12.57 42.74 3.21
N GLY A 404 12.11 41.48 3.25
CA GLY A 404 11.98 40.62 2.07
C GLY A 404 13.25 39.81 1.74
N GLU A 405 14.34 39.98 2.46
CA GLU A 405 15.57 39.18 2.36
C GLU A 405 15.59 38.10 3.46
N ASN A 406 15.92 36.85 3.12
CA ASN A 406 16.09 35.80 4.11
C ASN A 406 17.53 35.81 4.65
N LEU A 407 17.70 36.05 5.94
CA LEU A 407 18.99 36.03 6.63
C LEU A 407 19.12 34.76 7.46
N ILE A 408 20.30 34.14 7.39
CA ILE A 408 20.65 32.98 8.21
C ILE A 408 21.40 33.50 9.46
N LEU A 409 20.82 33.21 10.62
CA LEU A 409 21.35 33.55 11.93
C LEU A 409 21.89 32.28 12.59
N GLY A 410 23.14 32.32 13.05
CA GLY A 410 23.73 31.25 13.84
C GLY A 410 23.98 31.70 15.27
N GLN A 411 23.78 30.81 16.23
CA GLN A 411 24.07 31.08 17.63
C GLN A 411 25.58 30.89 17.90
N PRO A 412 26.29 31.88 18.47
CA PRO A 412 27.67 31.72 18.86
C PRO A 412 27.80 30.79 20.08
N ARG A 413 29.02 30.30 20.31
CA ARG A 413 29.39 29.58 21.53
C ARG A 413 30.34 30.44 22.34
N PHE A 414 30.04 30.66 23.59
CA PHE A 414 30.82 31.50 24.48
C PHE A 414 31.50 30.66 25.55
N ASP A 415 32.82 30.80 25.62
CA ASP A 415 33.70 30.09 26.54
C ASP A 415 34.63 31.09 27.25
N ILE A 416 35.11 30.73 28.43
CA ILE A 416 36.06 31.50 29.22
C ILE A 416 37.25 30.61 29.58
N GLU A 417 38.43 31.01 29.12
CA GLU A 417 39.68 30.32 29.39
C GLU A 417 40.65 31.22 30.17
N PRO A 418 41.60 30.67 30.96
CA PRO A 418 42.62 31.47 31.61
C PRO A 418 43.53 32.16 30.57
N SER A 419 43.84 33.43 30.79
CA SER A 419 44.82 34.18 30.01
C SER A 419 46.23 33.85 30.46
N GLY A 420 47.15 33.73 29.49
CA GLY A 420 48.59 33.60 29.76
C GLY A 420 49.28 34.95 30.03
N THR A 421 48.55 36.06 29.90
CA THR A 421 49.03 37.43 30.12
C THR A 421 48.11 38.16 31.10
N ASP A 422 48.52 39.35 31.57
CA ASP A 422 47.67 40.22 32.41
C ASP A 422 46.59 40.97 31.60
N GLU A 423 46.52 40.74 30.28
CA GLU A 423 45.54 41.35 29.39
C GLU A 423 44.29 40.48 29.25
N ILE A 424 43.13 41.15 29.18
CA ILE A 424 41.87 40.50 28.81
C ILE A 424 41.82 40.45 27.29
N VAL A 425 41.68 39.26 26.74
CA VAL A 425 41.73 39.06 25.29
C VAL A 425 40.51 38.28 24.84
N MET A 426 39.82 38.78 23.81
CA MET A 426 38.72 38.08 23.15
C MET A 426 39.24 37.39 21.89
N VAL A 427 39.03 36.09 21.82
CA VAL A 427 39.45 35.25 20.71
C VAL A 427 38.22 34.75 19.96
N PHE A 428 38.07 35.20 18.72
CA PHE A 428 37.02 34.75 17.81
C PHE A 428 37.56 33.64 16.92
N ARG A 429 37.14 32.41 17.17
CA ARG A 429 37.43 31.25 16.33
C ARG A 429 36.26 31.03 15.38
N LYS A 430 36.45 31.41 14.12
CA LYS A 430 35.46 31.22 13.05
C LYS A 430 35.79 29.98 12.24
N ARG A 431 34.78 29.17 11.94
CA ARG A 431 34.92 27.93 11.17
C ARG A 431 33.84 27.88 10.10
N ALA A 432 34.20 27.44 8.90
CA ALA A 432 33.24 27.14 7.84
C ALA A 432 33.79 26.06 6.90
N ARG A 433 32.92 25.48 6.10
CA ARG A 433 33.26 24.56 5.00
C ARG A 433 33.21 25.26 3.65
N GLY A 434 33.89 24.67 2.67
CA GLY A 434 33.89 25.12 1.30
C GLY A 434 34.36 24.02 0.36
N LYS A 435 34.29 24.31 -0.94
CA LYS A 435 34.78 23.42 -2.00
C LYS A 435 36.28 23.17 -1.90
N ASN A 436 37.01 24.20 -1.48
CA ASN A 436 38.44 24.20 -1.23
C ASN A 436 38.75 25.13 -0.04
N HIS A 437 40.03 25.26 0.30
CA HIS A 437 40.46 26.12 1.41
C HIS A 437 40.05 27.59 1.21
N ASP A 438 40.27 28.14 0.01
CA ASP A 438 39.97 29.56 -0.29
C ASP A 438 38.47 29.86 -0.19
N ASP A 439 37.62 28.97 -0.70
CA ASP A 439 36.16 29.06 -0.60
C ASP A 439 35.68 28.97 0.85
N ALA A 440 36.31 28.11 1.66
CA ALA A 440 36.03 28.05 3.10
C ALA A 440 36.43 29.35 3.82
N VAL A 441 37.54 29.98 3.41
CA VAL A 441 37.99 31.29 3.94
C VAL A 441 37.00 32.40 3.55
N LEU A 442 36.49 32.42 2.32
CA LEU A 442 35.45 33.36 1.90
C LEU A 442 34.19 33.21 2.77
N ASN A 443 33.72 31.98 2.99
CA ASN A 443 32.55 31.72 3.84
C ASN A 443 32.78 32.16 5.31
N ILE A 444 34.02 32.12 5.81
CA ILE A 444 34.37 32.64 7.15
C ILE A 444 34.36 34.17 7.18
N ASN A 445 34.89 34.81 6.14
CA ASN A 445 34.98 36.27 6.07
C ASN A 445 33.60 36.93 5.93
N ASP A 446 32.63 36.22 5.32
CA ASP A 446 31.23 36.65 5.25
C ASP A 446 30.53 36.61 6.62
N MET A 447 31.06 35.88 7.61
CA MET A 447 30.49 35.81 8.95
C MET A 447 30.70 37.13 9.70
N VAL A 448 29.60 37.79 10.08
CA VAL A 448 29.59 39.05 10.82
C VAL A 448 29.05 38.83 12.23
N TYR A 449 29.82 39.25 13.22
CA TYR A 449 29.45 39.24 14.63
C TYR A 449 29.71 40.61 15.24
N HIS A 450 28.79 41.08 16.08
CA HIS A 450 28.92 42.35 16.78
C HIS A 450 28.89 42.11 18.29
N TYR A 451 29.67 42.90 19.02
CA TYR A 451 29.65 42.95 20.47
C TYR A 451 29.99 44.38 20.90
N GLN A 452 29.60 44.75 22.12
CA GLN A 452 29.85 46.08 22.68
C GLN A 452 30.59 45.95 24.00
N VAL A 453 31.61 46.80 24.19
CA VAL A 453 32.34 46.90 25.46
C VAL A 453 32.13 48.30 26.01
N THR A 454 31.55 48.40 27.21
CA THR A 454 31.35 49.66 27.93
C THR A 454 31.95 49.51 29.33
N ASP A 455 33.12 50.10 29.54
CA ASP A 455 33.90 49.96 30.78
C ASP A 455 34.09 48.48 31.17
N SER A 456 33.45 48.02 32.25
CA SER A 456 33.51 46.65 32.76
C SER A 456 32.38 45.73 32.25
N LEU A 457 31.52 46.20 31.35
CA LEU A 457 30.41 45.44 30.77
C LEU A 457 30.76 45.02 29.34
N ILE A 458 30.65 43.72 29.06
CA ILE A 458 30.71 43.15 27.72
C ILE A 458 29.32 42.64 27.37
N SER A 459 28.73 43.23 26.34
CA SER A 459 27.46 42.81 25.77
C SER A 459 27.69 42.06 24.46
N LEU A 460 27.32 40.78 24.47
CA LEU A 460 27.46 39.85 23.36
C LEU A 460 26.15 39.77 22.56
N ASP A 461 26.17 39.98 21.25
CA ASP A 461 24.96 39.73 20.45
C ASP A 461 24.60 38.22 20.51
N PRO A 462 23.30 37.88 20.57
CA PRO A 462 22.83 36.48 20.62
C PRO A 462 23.03 35.71 19.31
N TRP A 463 23.20 36.42 18.19
CA TRP A 463 23.27 35.83 16.86
C TRP A 463 24.44 36.42 16.06
N PHE A 464 25.11 35.58 15.29
CA PHE A 464 26.00 36.01 14.20
C PHE A 464 25.31 35.81 12.84
N LEU A 465 25.63 36.68 11.89
CA LEU A 465 25.14 36.61 10.51
C LEU A 465 26.12 35.82 9.66
N THR A 466 25.66 34.88 8.83
CA THR A 466 26.55 34.17 7.89
C THR A 466 26.91 34.98 6.65
N GLY A 467 26.18 36.08 6.39
CA GLY A 467 26.25 36.90 5.18
C GLY A 467 24.94 36.88 4.39
N LYS A 468 24.59 37.99 3.72
CA LYS A 468 23.27 38.19 3.06
C LYS A 468 22.96 37.17 1.97
N GLU A 469 23.97 36.78 1.19
CA GLU A 469 23.83 35.83 0.07
C GLU A 469 24.51 34.49 0.36
N SER A 470 25.11 34.38 1.54
CA SER A 470 25.96 33.26 1.92
C SER A 470 25.09 32.04 2.24
N LYS A 471 25.52 30.89 1.75
CA LYS A 471 24.81 29.63 1.98
C LYS A 471 25.26 29.00 3.28
N TRP A 472 24.42 28.15 3.86
CA TRP A 472 24.81 27.35 5.00
C TRP A 472 25.93 26.38 4.60
N ARG A 473 27.05 26.43 5.33
CA ARG A 473 28.31 25.72 5.09
C ARG A 473 28.92 25.26 6.41
N ASP A 474 28.11 24.83 7.38
CA ASP A 474 28.57 24.44 8.72
C ASP A 474 29.42 25.56 9.35
N GLN A 475 28.93 26.81 9.24
CA GLN A 475 29.54 27.96 9.88
C GLN A 475 29.45 27.83 11.40
N ARG A 476 30.51 28.18 12.13
CA ARG A 476 30.50 28.21 13.60
C ARG A 476 31.36 29.36 14.10
N LEU A 477 30.92 29.97 15.19
CA LEU A 477 31.65 31.02 15.88
C LEU A 477 31.82 30.62 17.34
N ASP A 478 33.07 30.33 17.73
CA ASP A 478 33.44 30.19 19.13
C ASP A 478 34.08 31.50 19.60
N ILE A 479 33.55 32.07 20.67
CA ILE A 479 34.01 33.30 21.32
C ILE A 479 34.65 32.86 22.63
N ILE A 480 35.96 33.02 22.72
CA ILE A 480 36.72 32.60 23.90
C ILE A 480 37.26 33.86 24.58
N LEU A 481 36.77 34.12 25.79
CA LEU A 481 37.29 35.18 26.64
C LEU A 481 38.47 34.66 27.44
N LYS A 482 39.67 35.16 27.13
CA LYS A 482 40.89 34.90 27.91
C LYS A 482 40.95 35.87 29.08
N LEU A 483 40.71 35.35 30.28
CA LEU A 483 40.63 36.14 31.51
C LEU A 483 41.89 35.94 32.37
N PRO A 484 42.60 37.01 32.78
CA PRO A 484 43.76 36.90 33.67
C PRO A 484 43.41 36.29 35.02
N VAL A 485 44.35 35.51 35.58
CA VAL A 485 44.19 34.88 36.89
C VAL A 485 43.98 35.94 37.98
N GLY A 486 42.96 35.72 38.83
CA GLY A 486 42.59 36.63 39.91
C GLY A 486 41.52 37.67 39.56
N LYS A 487 41.17 37.84 38.27
CA LYS A 487 40.00 38.64 37.87
C LYS A 487 38.70 37.89 38.16
N THR A 488 37.64 38.64 38.42
CA THR A 488 36.30 38.09 38.64
C THR A 488 35.41 38.39 37.43
N VAL A 489 34.54 37.45 37.07
CA VAL A 489 33.52 37.58 36.04
C VAL A 489 32.14 37.32 36.66
N TYR A 490 31.16 38.12 36.26
CA TYR A 490 29.74 37.86 36.49
C TYR A 490 29.12 37.42 35.17
N LEU A 491 28.46 36.26 35.20
CA LEU A 491 27.74 35.71 34.05
C LEU A 491 26.26 36.03 34.23
N ASP A 492 25.67 36.82 33.35
CA ASP A 492 24.25 37.12 33.40
C ASP A 492 23.37 35.89 33.11
N GLN A 493 22.11 35.90 33.56
CA GLN A 493 21.17 34.79 33.35
C GLN A 493 20.85 34.56 31.88
N GLU A 494 20.82 35.60 31.06
CA GLU A 494 20.48 35.47 29.65
C GLU A 494 21.56 34.74 28.83
N LEU A 495 22.76 34.50 29.39
CA LEU A 495 23.83 33.79 28.70
C LEU A 495 23.59 32.29 28.49
N GLU A 496 22.54 31.71 29.09
CA GLU A 496 22.16 30.29 28.97
C GLU A 496 22.16 29.81 27.51
N ASP A 497 21.74 30.68 26.60
CA ASP A 497 21.64 30.42 25.17
C ASP A 497 22.99 30.15 24.49
N ILE A 498 24.02 30.92 24.85
CA ILE A 498 25.31 30.93 24.14
C ILE A 498 26.46 30.30 24.93
N ILE A 499 26.33 30.15 26.25
CA ILE A 499 27.36 29.56 27.11
C ILE A 499 27.67 28.12 26.67
N TYR A 500 28.96 27.76 26.64
CA TYR A 500 29.37 26.45 26.16
C TYR A 500 30.72 26.01 26.73
N ASP A 501 30.69 24.90 27.48
CA ASP A 501 31.85 24.10 27.93
C ASP A 501 32.87 24.90 28.76
N ILE A 502 32.39 25.70 29.73
CA ILE A 502 33.27 26.54 30.53
C ILE A 502 33.96 25.72 31.63
N ASP A 503 35.28 25.62 31.52
CA ASP A 503 36.12 24.94 32.49
C ASP A 503 36.04 25.61 33.88
N ASN A 504 35.60 24.82 34.87
CA ASN A 504 35.47 25.27 36.25
C ASN A 504 35.92 24.21 37.26
N VAL A 505 36.43 24.68 38.41
CA VAL A 505 37.07 23.83 39.43
C VAL A 505 36.07 22.92 40.15
N SER A 506 34.81 23.36 40.25
CA SER A 506 33.75 22.64 40.97
C SER A 506 32.99 21.64 40.10
N ASN A 507 33.34 21.47 38.82
CA ASN A 507 32.61 20.65 37.85
C ASN A 507 31.09 20.97 37.85
N THR A 508 30.79 22.26 37.94
CA THR A 508 29.45 22.85 37.82
C THR A 508 29.05 22.88 36.35
N LEU A 509 27.79 22.58 36.05
CA LEU A 509 27.27 22.67 34.67
C LEU A 509 27.16 24.15 34.26
N ASP A 510 27.35 24.46 32.98
CA ASP A 510 27.31 25.84 32.47
C ASP A 510 26.00 26.56 32.81
N GLU A 511 24.86 25.85 32.70
CA GLU A 511 23.52 26.34 33.07
C GLU A 511 23.43 26.75 34.55
N ASP A 512 24.23 26.14 35.43
CA ASP A 512 24.31 26.48 36.85
C ASP A 512 25.34 27.58 37.13
N MET A 513 26.13 28.01 36.14
CA MET A 513 27.14 29.06 36.29
C MET A 513 26.57 30.47 36.12
N ILE A 514 25.47 30.61 35.40
CA ILE A 514 24.79 31.88 35.16
C ILE A 514 24.18 32.49 36.44
N GLY A 515 24.07 33.81 36.48
CA GLY A 515 23.62 34.60 37.64
C GLY A 515 24.59 34.62 38.83
N LYS A 516 25.86 34.21 38.65
CA LYS A 516 26.84 34.06 39.74
C LYS A 516 28.18 34.72 39.42
N PHE A 517 28.95 34.99 40.47
CA PHE A 517 30.31 35.51 40.38
C PHE A 517 31.35 34.39 40.41
N TRP A 518 32.31 34.47 39.51
CA TRP A 518 33.37 33.48 39.35
C TRP A 518 34.73 34.15 39.29
N THR A 519 35.69 33.69 40.07
CA THR A 519 37.07 34.18 40.02
C THR A 519 37.93 33.22 39.21
N MET A 520 38.72 33.75 38.28
CA MET A 520 39.65 32.95 37.48
C MET A 520 40.82 32.43 38.32
N LYS A 521 40.99 31.11 38.35
CA LYS A 521 42.13 30.39 38.93
C LYS A 521 42.94 29.72 37.81
N PRO A 522 44.19 29.30 38.06
CA PRO A 522 44.96 28.55 37.07
C PRO A 522 44.26 27.27 36.58
N GLU A 523 43.43 26.66 37.43
CA GLU A 523 42.70 25.43 37.14
C GLU A 523 41.31 25.66 36.50
N GLY A 524 40.89 26.92 36.29
CA GLY A 524 39.59 27.30 35.75
C GLY A 524 38.81 28.27 36.62
N LEU A 525 37.53 28.48 36.33
CA LEU A 525 36.68 29.35 37.14
C LEU A 525 36.31 28.72 38.49
N MET A 526 36.40 29.52 39.56
CA MET A 526 35.98 29.11 40.90
C MET A 526 34.87 30.04 41.39
N MET A 527 33.74 29.46 41.81
CA MET A 527 32.60 30.22 42.31
C MET A 527 33.01 31.01 43.54
N LEU A 528 32.70 32.30 43.55
CA LEU A 528 32.71 33.07 44.79
C LEU A 528 31.51 32.60 45.61
N GLN A 529 31.74 31.72 46.59
CA GLN A 529 30.73 31.46 47.61
C GLN A 529 30.38 32.79 48.28
N ASP A 530 29.09 33.03 48.46
CA ASP A 530 28.53 34.14 49.24
C ASP A 530 29.13 34.15 50.65
N SER A 531 30.34 34.67 50.77
CA SER A 531 30.90 35.14 52.01
C SER A 531 30.54 36.60 52.09
N VAL A 532 29.77 36.91 53.12
CA VAL A 532 29.18 38.21 53.47
C VAL A 532 27.77 38.40 52.92
N SER A 533 26.82 38.09 53.80
CA SER A 533 25.57 38.81 53.99
C SER A 533 25.70 40.30 53.68
N ALA A 534 25.47 40.67 52.43
CA ALA A 534 25.31 42.04 51.99
C ALA A 534 23.91 42.52 52.36
N THR A 535 23.79 43.06 53.57
CA THR A 535 22.80 44.10 53.85
C THR A 535 23.02 45.25 52.87
N SER A 536 22.04 45.44 51.99
CA SER A 536 21.61 46.71 51.39
C SER A 536 22.68 47.64 50.82
N VAL A 537 22.90 47.55 49.51
CA VAL A 537 22.95 48.74 48.66
C VAL A 537 22.21 48.41 47.36
N THR A 538 20.96 48.83 47.28
CA THR A 538 20.18 48.93 46.04
C THR A 538 20.69 50.11 45.20
N PRO A 539 20.69 50.01 43.86
CA PRO A 539 20.71 51.18 42.99
C PRO A 539 19.40 51.98 43.08
#